data_AF-A0A9W6B817-F1
#
_entry.id   AF-A0A9W6B817-F1
#
_cell.length_a   1.000
_cell.length_b   1.000
_cell.length_c   1.000
_cell.angle_alpha   90.00
_cell.angle_beta   90.00
_cell.angle_gamma   90.00
#
_symmetry.space_group_name_H-M   'P 1'
#
loop_
_entity.id
_entity.type
_entity.pdbx_description
1 polymer ?
#
loop_
_entity_poly.entity_id
_entity_poly.type
_entity_poly.pdbx_seq_one_letter_code
_entity_poly.pdbx_strand_id
1 'polypeptide(L)'
;MLDMFRLIDHAQQFGLKVIRLWAFNHAMPYAWGKYDETQFQGLDYIVDSAGRHNIKLILALGNTWTAYRSPQDFMSIAGVNPAGKTLLDFYNSSQVLHLYRDHISTIVWRTNTFNGRRYRDDDAIMMWDAMNEPRCPGCMSAAEQASQQGFLGAVAQHVRDNAPKQLVALGTEGYLLNSYESYNPGAGARCEGEDWATLSKFDSIDATVVHVYERQMESVPPKWNKCDFDCFCNYMIQYLSIHQRITADVGKPLIMEEYGLILPQYTIEQRVILFQLVADNLEWMKKTNGPMMGVMFWNAAIGNVWDDGYNVYLDAPIYKPKPSPPVATAAPKPTSAPGGGSTPSPTSAPSTAQPEPERAAIVANTETLTDFLRGPQRAACAEDAAAWWLPVWTAGWAQTVDMDALRKRCQDSTVLQVLLSAKDFVYAS
;
A
#
# COMPACT_ATOMS: atom_id res chain seq x y z
N MET A 1 3.64 11.87 -18.14
CA MET A 1 4.50 12.92 -17.56
C MET A 1 3.67 14.01 -16.88
N LEU A 2 2.76 14.71 -17.58
CA LEU A 2 1.96 15.81 -16.98
C LEU A 2 1.10 15.39 -15.77
N ASP A 3 0.47 14.22 -15.81
CA ASP A 3 -0.40 13.76 -14.71
C ASP A 3 0.40 13.38 -13.46
N MET A 4 1.62 12.85 -13.62
CA MET A 4 2.49 12.55 -12.48
C MET A 4 2.93 13.82 -11.75
N PHE A 5 3.26 14.88 -12.50
CA PHE A 5 3.60 16.18 -11.92
C PHE A 5 2.42 16.72 -11.08
N ARG A 6 1.21 16.68 -11.64
CA ARG A 6 -0.01 17.09 -10.94
C ARG A 6 -0.30 16.23 -9.71
N LEU A 7 -0.05 14.92 -9.77
CA LEU A 7 -0.23 14.04 -8.63
C LEU A 7 0.71 14.42 -7.49
N ILE A 8 1.97 14.74 -7.80
CA ILE A 8 2.96 15.19 -6.81
C ILE A 8 2.55 16.54 -6.19
N ASP A 9 2.05 17.49 -7.00
CA ASP A 9 1.53 18.77 -6.49
C ASP A 9 0.38 18.57 -5.51
N HIS A 10 -0.60 17.73 -5.88
CA HIS A 10 -1.70 17.39 -5.00
C HIS A 10 -1.22 16.66 -3.75
N ALA A 11 -0.28 15.72 -3.87
CA ALA A 11 0.30 15.02 -2.72
C ALA A 11 0.91 16.01 -1.72
N GLN A 12 1.64 17.03 -2.19
CA GLN A 12 2.18 18.09 -1.34
C GLN A 12 1.08 18.91 -0.64
N GLN A 13 -0.03 19.21 -1.33
CA GLN A 13 -1.17 19.94 -0.77
C GLN A 13 -1.74 19.24 0.48
N PHE A 14 -1.76 17.91 0.47
CA PHE A 14 -2.21 17.07 1.58
C PHE A 14 -1.09 16.71 2.57
N GLY A 15 0.12 17.26 2.37
CA GLY A 15 1.26 17.05 3.24
C GLY A 15 1.94 15.69 3.09
N LEU A 16 1.56 14.88 2.10
CA LEU A 16 2.21 13.60 1.83
C LEU A 16 3.68 13.84 1.48
N LYS A 17 4.59 13.06 2.09
CA LYS A 17 6.05 13.24 1.94
C LYS A 17 6.76 12.10 1.22
N VAL A 18 6.11 10.95 1.14
CA VAL A 18 6.71 9.73 0.59
C VAL A 18 5.72 9.10 -0.38
N ILE A 19 6.20 8.69 -1.56
CA ILE A 19 5.44 7.91 -2.53
C ILE A 19 6.15 6.57 -2.72
N ARG A 20 5.40 5.48 -2.61
CA ARG A 20 5.87 4.14 -2.95
C ARG A 20 5.38 3.80 -4.35
N LEU A 21 6.28 3.28 -5.20
CA LEU A 21 5.95 2.91 -6.57
C LEU A 21 6.86 1.79 -7.09
N TRP A 22 6.46 1.20 -8.21
CA TRP A 22 7.19 0.11 -8.84
C TRP A 22 8.31 0.66 -9.72
N ALA A 23 9.53 0.17 -9.53
CA ALA A 23 10.66 0.42 -10.41
C ALA A 23 10.75 -0.58 -11.58
N PHE A 24 9.67 -1.33 -11.82
CA PHE A 24 9.53 -2.32 -12.87
C PHE A 24 8.21 -2.16 -13.61
N ASN A 25 8.17 -2.59 -14.87
CA ASN A 25 6.93 -2.75 -15.62
C ASN A 25 7.09 -3.84 -16.70
N HIS A 26 6.11 -4.02 -17.59
CA HIS A 26 6.16 -5.00 -18.69
C HIS A 26 7.33 -4.80 -19.68
N ALA A 27 8.05 -3.67 -19.63
CA ALA A 27 9.21 -3.41 -20.49
C ALA A 27 10.52 -3.19 -19.69
N MET A 28 10.49 -3.37 -18.37
CA MET A 28 11.64 -3.13 -17.49
C MET A 28 11.78 -4.25 -16.44
N PRO A 29 12.55 -5.31 -16.72
CA PRO A 29 13.19 -5.68 -18.00
C PRO A 29 12.20 -6.38 -18.95
N TYR A 30 12.44 -6.37 -20.28
CA TYR A 30 11.72 -7.25 -21.23
C TYR A 30 12.54 -8.47 -21.69
N ALA A 31 13.85 -8.44 -21.51
CA ALA A 31 14.76 -9.57 -21.63
C ALA A 31 15.97 -9.35 -20.72
N TRP A 32 16.81 -10.35 -20.50
CA TRP A 32 17.97 -10.22 -19.60
C TRP A 32 18.85 -9.06 -20.06
N GLY A 33 19.03 -8.06 -19.19
CA GLY A 33 19.84 -6.87 -19.46
C GLY A 33 19.24 -5.93 -20.51
N LYS A 34 17.98 -6.12 -20.92
CA LYS A 34 17.31 -5.28 -21.92
C LYS A 34 16.06 -4.61 -21.37
N TYR A 35 16.00 -3.30 -21.58
CA TYR A 35 15.02 -2.39 -21.03
C TYR A 35 14.54 -1.41 -22.09
N ASP A 36 13.29 -0.99 -21.99
CA ASP A 36 12.76 0.10 -22.81
C ASP A 36 13.18 1.44 -22.23
N GLU A 37 13.99 2.20 -22.98
CA GLU A 37 14.51 3.48 -22.52
C GLU A 37 13.41 4.54 -22.32
N THR A 38 12.30 4.46 -23.06
CA THR A 38 11.17 5.39 -22.88
C THR A 38 10.50 5.18 -21.54
N GLN A 39 10.30 3.91 -21.14
CA GLN A 39 9.76 3.57 -19.82
C GLN A 39 10.70 4.01 -18.70
N PHE A 40 12.01 3.86 -18.92
CA PHE A 40 13.04 4.27 -17.99
C PHE A 40 13.12 5.79 -17.82
N GLN A 41 12.97 6.56 -18.92
CA GLN A 41 12.80 8.01 -18.86
C GLN A 41 11.53 8.42 -18.11
N GLY A 42 10.47 7.60 -18.17
CA GLY A 42 9.29 7.77 -17.32
C GLY A 42 9.64 7.72 -15.83
N LEU A 43 10.43 6.72 -15.41
CA LEU A 43 10.91 6.62 -14.04
C LEU A 43 11.87 7.76 -13.67
N ASP A 44 12.76 8.16 -14.59
CA ASP A 44 13.65 9.31 -14.38
C ASP A 44 12.86 10.58 -14.10
N TYR A 45 11.79 10.82 -14.84
CA TYR A 45 10.93 11.97 -14.65
C TYR A 45 10.25 11.94 -13.27
N ILE A 46 9.82 10.76 -12.81
CA ILE A 46 9.23 10.60 -11.46
C ILE A 46 10.28 10.94 -10.39
N VAL A 47 11.49 10.38 -10.49
CA VAL A 47 12.58 10.62 -9.53
C VAL A 47 12.99 12.10 -9.50
N ASP A 48 13.19 12.71 -10.67
CA ASP A 48 13.50 14.14 -10.78
C ASP A 48 12.39 15.01 -10.20
N SER A 49 11.13 14.71 -10.55
CA SER A 49 9.99 15.45 -10.05
C SER A 49 9.86 15.31 -8.54
N ALA A 50 10.01 14.12 -7.97
CA ALA A 50 9.98 13.92 -6.53
C ALA A 50 11.03 14.79 -5.83
N GLY A 51 12.27 14.79 -6.33
CA GLY A 51 13.36 15.63 -5.82
C GLY A 51 13.03 17.12 -5.87
N ARG A 52 12.49 17.62 -6.99
CA ARG A 52 12.08 19.03 -7.14
C ARG A 52 10.96 19.46 -6.19
N HIS A 53 10.14 18.52 -5.73
CA HIS A 53 9.02 18.76 -4.83
C HIS A 53 9.32 18.32 -3.39
N ASN A 54 10.56 17.98 -3.05
CA ASN A 54 10.93 17.48 -1.71
C ASN A 54 10.02 16.31 -1.26
N ILE A 55 9.67 15.44 -2.21
CA ILE A 55 9.01 14.16 -1.99
C ILE A 55 10.07 13.07 -2.05
N LYS A 56 9.98 12.12 -1.14
CA LYS A 56 10.84 10.94 -1.11
C LYS A 56 10.15 9.75 -1.77
N LEU A 57 10.93 8.84 -2.32
CA LEU A 57 10.45 7.65 -3.02
C LEU A 57 10.87 6.37 -2.29
N ILE A 58 9.94 5.42 -2.22
CA ILE A 58 10.21 4.01 -1.96
C ILE A 58 10.01 3.25 -3.26
N LEU A 59 11.02 2.51 -3.71
CA LEU A 59 11.00 1.84 -4.99
C LEU A 59 11.05 0.32 -4.81
N ALA A 60 9.96 -0.36 -5.18
CA ALA A 60 9.94 -1.83 -5.20
C ALA A 60 10.63 -2.37 -6.46
N LEU A 61 11.50 -3.35 -6.27
CA LEU A 61 12.40 -3.90 -7.30
C LEU A 61 11.85 -5.15 -8.02
N GLY A 62 10.68 -5.64 -7.59
CA GLY A 62 9.96 -6.73 -8.22
C GLY A 62 8.60 -6.95 -7.56
N ASN A 63 7.86 -7.95 -8.02
CA ASN A 63 6.50 -8.23 -7.56
C ASN A 63 6.29 -9.72 -7.32
N THR A 64 5.49 -10.08 -6.32
CA THR A 64 4.93 -11.43 -6.19
C THR A 64 3.78 -11.66 -7.17
N TRP A 65 2.99 -10.61 -7.44
CA TRP A 65 1.77 -10.70 -8.23
C TRP A 65 2.01 -10.66 -9.74
N THR A 66 0.94 -10.95 -10.49
CA THR A 66 0.93 -10.97 -11.96
C THR A 66 0.96 -9.58 -12.59
N ALA A 67 0.65 -8.54 -11.82
CA ALA A 67 0.70 -7.17 -12.29
C ALA A 67 2.13 -6.79 -12.72
N TYR A 68 2.25 -6.38 -13.98
CA TYR A 68 3.49 -6.00 -14.64
C TYR A 68 4.52 -7.12 -14.85
N ARG A 69 5.36 -7.39 -13.86
CA ARG A 69 6.49 -8.31 -13.97
C ARG A 69 6.49 -9.27 -12.80
N SER A 70 5.92 -10.45 -13.05
CA SER A 70 5.73 -11.50 -12.08
C SER A 70 6.99 -12.34 -11.87
N PRO A 71 7.03 -13.18 -10.82
CA PRO A 71 8.11 -14.15 -10.63
C PRO A 71 8.22 -15.14 -11.80
N GLN A 72 7.10 -15.51 -12.43
CA GLN A 72 7.10 -16.38 -13.61
C GLN A 72 7.74 -15.72 -14.84
N ASP A 73 7.60 -14.40 -14.97
CA ASP A 73 8.30 -13.65 -16.02
C ASP A 73 9.81 -13.63 -15.77
N PHE A 74 10.24 -13.39 -14.53
CA PHE A 74 11.66 -13.45 -14.18
C PHE A 74 12.24 -14.85 -14.40
N MET A 75 11.51 -15.93 -14.09
CA MET A 75 11.91 -17.29 -14.46
C MET A 75 12.11 -17.40 -15.98
N SER A 76 11.12 -16.97 -16.75
CA SER A 76 11.14 -17.08 -18.22
C SER A 76 12.33 -16.31 -18.83
N ILE A 77 12.58 -15.09 -18.35
CA ILE A 77 13.71 -14.26 -18.77
C ILE A 77 15.06 -14.90 -18.39
N ALA A 78 15.12 -15.58 -17.24
CA ALA A 78 16.30 -16.31 -16.79
C ALA A 78 16.51 -17.66 -17.54
N GLY A 79 15.64 -18.01 -18.49
CA GLY A 79 15.69 -19.27 -19.22
C GLY A 79 15.13 -20.47 -18.42
N VAL A 80 14.38 -20.21 -17.35
CA VAL A 80 13.71 -21.22 -16.53
C VAL A 80 12.24 -21.30 -16.95
N ASN A 81 11.79 -22.47 -17.41
CA ASN A 81 10.38 -22.67 -17.75
C ASN A 81 9.50 -22.62 -16.49
N PRO A 82 8.56 -21.66 -16.36
CA PRO A 82 7.71 -21.52 -15.17
C PRO A 82 6.57 -22.55 -15.10
N ALA A 83 6.32 -23.33 -16.15
CA ALA A 83 5.22 -24.30 -16.17
C ALA A 83 5.39 -25.35 -15.06
N GLY A 84 4.37 -25.47 -14.20
CA GLY A 84 4.37 -26.39 -13.06
C GLY A 84 5.32 -26.03 -11.91
N LYS A 85 5.90 -24.82 -11.93
CA LYS A 85 6.76 -24.31 -10.86
C LYS A 85 5.97 -23.51 -9.83
N THR A 86 6.61 -23.27 -8.70
CA THR A 86 6.08 -22.51 -7.55
C THR A 86 6.97 -21.31 -7.22
N LEU A 87 6.54 -20.46 -6.28
CA LEU A 87 7.41 -19.43 -5.69
C LEU A 87 8.65 -20.03 -4.99
N LEU A 88 8.55 -21.24 -4.43
CA LEU A 88 9.71 -21.92 -3.86
C LEU A 88 10.77 -22.25 -4.94
N ASP A 89 10.34 -22.66 -6.14
CA ASP A 89 11.25 -22.85 -7.28
C ASP A 89 11.92 -21.54 -7.71
N PHE A 90 11.19 -20.42 -7.62
CA PHE A 90 11.73 -19.08 -7.90
C PHE A 90 12.88 -18.76 -6.93
N TYR A 91 12.64 -18.93 -5.63
CA TYR A 91 13.64 -18.65 -4.59
C TYR A 91 14.85 -19.58 -4.65
N ASN A 92 14.67 -20.83 -5.10
CA ASN A 92 15.76 -21.80 -5.25
C ASN A 92 16.56 -21.66 -6.57
N SER A 93 16.12 -20.84 -7.52
CA SER A 93 16.80 -20.70 -8.80
C SER A 93 17.97 -19.72 -8.72
N SER A 94 19.19 -20.26 -8.79
CA SER A 94 20.41 -19.44 -8.88
C SER A 94 20.44 -18.53 -10.11
N GLN A 95 19.87 -18.98 -11.24
CA GLN A 95 19.77 -18.20 -12.48
C GLN A 95 18.83 -17.01 -12.31
N VAL A 96 17.69 -17.21 -11.64
CA VAL A 96 16.76 -16.13 -11.32
C VAL A 96 17.40 -15.13 -10.37
N LEU A 97 18.07 -15.58 -9.30
CA LEU A 97 18.75 -14.68 -8.37
C LEU A 97 19.83 -13.85 -9.08
N HIS A 98 20.58 -14.45 -10.01
CA HIS A 98 21.56 -13.73 -10.82
C HIS A 98 20.91 -12.66 -11.70
N LEU A 99 19.87 -13.03 -12.47
CA LEU A 99 19.08 -12.07 -13.26
C LEU A 99 18.53 -10.93 -12.38
N TYR A 100 18.01 -11.24 -11.20
CA TYR A 100 17.44 -10.25 -10.29
C TYR A 100 18.50 -9.28 -9.76
N ARG A 101 19.70 -9.76 -9.45
CA ARG A 101 20.84 -8.89 -9.08
C ARG A 101 21.32 -8.01 -10.22
N ASP A 102 21.37 -8.52 -11.44
CA ASP A 102 21.68 -7.72 -12.63
C ASP A 102 20.60 -6.65 -12.86
N HIS A 103 19.34 -7.01 -12.63
CA HIS A 103 18.21 -6.10 -12.71
C HIS A 103 18.33 -4.93 -11.73
N ILE A 104 18.56 -5.24 -10.45
CA ILE A 104 18.81 -4.25 -9.40
C ILE A 104 20.00 -3.38 -9.76
N SER A 105 21.11 -3.98 -10.19
CA SER A 105 22.31 -3.22 -10.57
C SER A 105 22.00 -2.25 -11.71
N THR A 106 21.19 -2.66 -12.69
CA THR A 106 20.79 -1.78 -13.80
C THR A 106 19.99 -0.58 -13.31
N ILE A 107 19.00 -0.79 -12.44
CA ILE A 107 18.17 0.30 -11.88
C ILE A 107 19.02 1.22 -11.00
N VAL A 108 19.73 0.67 -10.03
CA VAL A 108 20.46 1.42 -9.01
C VAL A 108 21.59 2.26 -9.61
N TRP A 109 22.26 1.77 -10.65
CA TRP A 109 23.32 2.49 -11.35
C TRP A 109 22.84 3.38 -12.49
N ARG A 110 21.54 3.39 -12.80
CA ARG A 110 20.98 4.24 -13.85
C ARG A 110 21.28 5.71 -13.55
N THR A 111 21.79 6.42 -14.56
CA THR A 111 21.89 7.88 -14.56
C THR A 111 20.59 8.48 -15.06
N ASN A 112 19.93 9.26 -14.23
CA ASN A 112 18.69 9.96 -14.55
C ASN A 112 18.93 10.96 -15.69
N THR A 113 18.12 10.88 -16.74
CA THR A 113 18.26 11.71 -17.95
C THR A 113 17.86 13.18 -17.77
N PHE A 114 17.10 13.52 -16.72
CA PHE A 114 16.66 14.90 -16.44
C PHE A 114 17.61 15.66 -15.52
N ASN A 115 18.19 14.99 -14.51
CA ASN A 115 19.02 15.65 -13.50
C ASN A 115 20.50 15.20 -13.48
N GLY A 116 20.87 14.18 -14.26
CA GLY A 116 22.24 13.68 -14.40
C GLY A 116 22.78 12.91 -13.19
N ARG A 117 22.00 12.68 -12.13
CA ARG A 117 22.41 11.89 -10.96
C ARG A 117 22.17 10.42 -11.19
N ARG A 118 22.99 9.57 -10.57
CA ARG A 118 22.69 8.15 -10.48
C ARG A 118 21.61 7.92 -9.44
N TYR A 119 20.74 6.94 -9.64
CA TYR A 119 19.66 6.63 -8.68
C TYR A 119 20.21 6.34 -7.28
N ARG A 120 21.31 5.58 -7.18
CA ARG A 120 22.03 5.33 -5.91
C ARG A 120 22.56 6.56 -5.17
N ASP A 121 22.65 7.69 -5.88
CA ASP A 121 23.19 8.97 -5.38
C ASP A 121 22.10 10.06 -5.32
N ASP A 122 20.86 9.77 -5.72
CA ASP A 122 19.75 10.70 -5.71
C ASP A 122 18.99 10.61 -4.38
N ASP A 123 18.96 11.72 -3.64
CA ASP A 123 18.32 11.78 -2.34
C ASP A 123 16.79 11.74 -2.43
N ALA A 124 16.22 11.94 -3.62
CA ALA A 124 14.80 11.74 -3.88
C ALA A 124 14.36 10.30 -3.61
N ILE A 125 15.25 9.32 -3.80
CA ILE A 125 14.98 7.92 -3.45
C ILE A 125 15.44 7.71 -2.02
N MET A 126 14.50 7.39 -1.13
CA MET A 126 14.75 7.18 0.30
C MET A 126 15.02 5.72 0.63
N MET A 127 14.27 4.80 0.02
CA MET A 127 14.32 3.38 0.35
C MET A 127 14.06 2.50 -0.87
N TRP A 128 14.59 1.28 -0.82
CA TRP A 128 14.33 0.21 -1.78
C TRP A 128 13.60 -0.94 -1.11
N ASP A 129 12.54 -1.44 -1.73
CA ASP A 129 11.95 -2.72 -1.35
C ASP A 129 12.51 -3.83 -2.22
N ALA A 130 12.97 -4.90 -1.57
CA ALA A 130 13.48 -6.09 -2.24
C ALA A 130 12.47 -6.64 -3.26
N MET A 131 11.18 -6.70 -2.90
CA MET A 131 10.09 -7.25 -3.71
C MET A 131 8.75 -6.82 -3.10
N ASN A 132 7.72 -6.55 -3.89
CA ASN A 132 6.38 -6.29 -3.37
C ASN A 132 5.71 -7.59 -2.92
N GLU A 133 5.29 -7.63 -1.65
CA GLU A 133 4.53 -8.71 -0.99
C GLU A 133 5.15 -10.11 -1.15
N PRO A 134 6.43 -10.35 -0.80
CA PRO A 134 7.07 -11.65 -0.99
C PRO A 134 6.43 -12.75 -0.12
N ARG A 135 5.94 -13.80 -0.76
CA ARG A 135 5.32 -14.98 -0.11
C ARG A 135 6.00 -16.29 -0.50
N CYS A 136 5.88 -17.31 0.32
CA CYS A 136 6.25 -18.69 0.01
C CYS A 136 5.08 -19.64 0.33
N PRO A 137 4.03 -19.67 -0.51
CA PRO A 137 2.81 -20.43 -0.25
C PRO A 137 3.11 -21.92 0.02
N GLY A 138 2.74 -22.41 1.20
CA GLY A 138 2.94 -23.79 1.64
C GLY A 138 4.32 -24.12 2.23
N CYS A 139 5.24 -23.17 2.28
CA CYS A 139 6.61 -23.38 2.78
C CYS A 139 6.65 -23.46 4.32
N MET A 140 6.42 -24.64 4.90
CA MET A 140 6.31 -24.81 6.36
C MET A 140 7.56 -25.45 7.00
N SER A 141 8.44 -26.06 6.21
CA SER A 141 9.68 -26.63 6.74
C SER A 141 10.79 -25.58 6.87
N ALA A 142 11.74 -25.83 7.77
CA ALA A 142 12.90 -24.95 7.95
C ALA A 142 13.73 -24.78 6.66
N ALA A 143 13.79 -25.80 5.80
CA ALA A 143 14.52 -25.73 4.53
C ALA A 143 13.82 -24.80 3.52
N GLU A 144 12.49 -24.89 3.40
CA GLU A 144 11.72 -24.04 2.49
C GLU A 144 11.73 -22.58 2.95
N GLN A 145 11.60 -22.37 4.26
CA GLN A 145 11.77 -21.06 4.89
C GLN A 145 13.16 -20.47 4.60
N ALA A 146 14.22 -21.29 4.74
CA ALA A 146 15.58 -20.86 4.42
C ALA A 146 15.77 -20.46 2.94
N SER A 147 15.03 -21.08 2.00
CA SER A 147 15.07 -20.69 0.58
C SER A 147 14.56 -19.27 0.36
N GLN A 148 13.37 -18.93 0.88
CA GLN A 148 12.80 -17.58 0.75
C GLN A 148 13.67 -16.55 1.49
N GLN A 149 14.00 -16.84 2.75
CA GLN A 149 14.83 -15.98 3.59
C GLN A 149 16.20 -15.73 2.97
N GLY A 150 16.83 -16.77 2.42
CA GLY A 150 18.11 -16.68 1.72
C GLY A 150 18.04 -15.82 0.47
N PHE A 151 16.98 -15.97 -0.35
CA PHE A 151 16.77 -15.13 -1.53
C PHE A 151 16.58 -13.65 -1.14
N LEU A 152 15.66 -13.36 -0.21
CA LEU A 152 15.38 -11.99 0.23
C LEU A 152 16.60 -11.34 0.88
N GLY A 153 17.33 -12.07 1.71
CA GLY A 153 18.57 -11.60 2.33
C GLY A 153 19.67 -11.30 1.30
N ALA A 154 19.81 -12.17 0.29
CA ALA A 154 20.76 -12.02 -0.80
C ALA A 154 20.42 -10.83 -1.72
N VAL A 155 19.14 -10.51 -1.90
CA VAL A 155 18.65 -9.34 -2.64
C VAL A 155 18.89 -8.06 -1.83
N ALA A 156 18.46 -8.03 -0.57
CA ALA A 156 18.64 -6.86 0.31
C ALA A 156 20.12 -6.51 0.48
N GLN A 157 20.99 -7.51 0.66
CA GLN A 157 22.43 -7.28 0.74
C GLN A 157 22.99 -6.71 -0.58
N HIS A 158 22.54 -7.22 -1.72
CA HIS A 158 22.98 -6.71 -3.02
C HIS A 158 22.57 -5.24 -3.24
N VAL A 159 21.37 -4.85 -2.79
CA VAL A 159 20.95 -3.44 -2.79
C VAL A 159 21.88 -2.62 -1.90
N ARG A 160 22.12 -3.05 -0.65
CA ARG A 160 23.00 -2.34 0.30
C ARG A 160 24.41 -2.09 -0.27
N ASP A 161 24.99 -3.09 -0.93
CA ASP A 161 26.31 -2.98 -1.55
C ASP A 161 26.34 -2.00 -2.73
N ASN A 162 25.23 -1.86 -3.46
CA ASN A 162 25.12 -1.01 -4.64
C ASN A 162 24.48 0.37 -4.38
N ALA A 163 23.78 0.56 -3.27
CA ALA A 163 23.05 1.77 -2.89
C ALA A 163 23.26 2.14 -1.41
N PRO A 164 24.51 2.31 -0.94
CA PRO A 164 24.82 2.40 0.50
C PRO A 164 24.32 3.67 1.20
N LYS A 165 23.71 4.61 0.46
CA LYS A 165 23.15 5.87 0.99
C LYS A 165 21.65 5.78 1.27
N GLN A 166 20.99 4.73 0.78
CA GLN A 166 19.54 4.57 0.79
C GLN A 166 19.17 3.43 1.72
N LEU A 167 17.97 3.52 2.30
CA LEU A 167 17.44 2.49 3.19
C LEU A 167 17.05 1.24 2.37
N VAL A 168 17.05 0.09 3.03
CA VAL A 168 16.59 -1.17 2.44
C VAL A 168 15.50 -1.78 3.32
N ALA A 169 14.40 -2.20 2.69
CA ALA A 169 13.34 -3.01 3.28
C ALA A 169 13.00 -4.18 2.34
N LEU A 170 12.11 -5.07 2.78
CA LEU A 170 11.78 -6.29 2.05
C LEU A 170 10.48 -6.22 1.24
N GLY A 171 9.62 -5.22 1.48
CA GLY A 171 8.29 -5.12 0.89
C GLY A 171 7.26 -6.15 1.41
N THR A 172 7.45 -6.61 2.65
CA THR A 172 6.68 -7.66 3.33
C THR A 172 5.27 -7.24 3.75
N GLU A 173 4.34 -8.21 3.83
CA GLU A 173 2.98 -7.95 4.34
C GLU A 173 2.88 -8.07 5.87
N GLY A 174 3.77 -8.80 6.52
CA GLY A 174 3.82 -8.93 7.96
C GLY A 174 3.40 -10.28 8.51
N TYR A 175 3.16 -11.31 7.70
CA TYR A 175 2.62 -12.54 8.27
C TYR A 175 3.58 -13.19 9.28
N LEU A 176 2.98 -13.66 10.37
CA LEU A 176 3.70 -14.15 11.54
C LEU A 176 3.66 -15.68 11.57
N LEU A 177 4.79 -16.31 11.91
CA LEU A 177 4.84 -17.73 12.26
C LEU A 177 5.08 -17.92 13.76
N ASN A 178 5.02 -19.17 14.21
CA ASN A 178 5.39 -19.59 15.56
C ASN A 178 4.57 -18.86 16.63
N SER A 179 5.23 -18.31 17.66
CA SER A 179 4.59 -17.74 18.85
C SER A 179 3.68 -16.54 18.60
N TYR A 180 3.69 -15.97 17.40
CA TYR A 180 2.91 -14.78 17.05
C TYR A 180 1.80 -15.06 16.05
N GLU A 181 1.66 -16.30 15.58
CA GLU A 181 0.76 -16.62 14.47
C GLU A 181 -0.72 -16.32 14.80
N SER A 182 -1.12 -16.40 16.07
CA SER A 182 -2.48 -16.08 16.52
C SER A 182 -2.91 -14.61 16.27
N TYR A 183 -1.98 -13.72 15.92
CA TYR A 183 -2.29 -12.34 15.54
C TYR A 183 -2.64 -12.18 14.06
N ASN A 184 -2.34 -13.17 13.21
CA ASN A 184 -2.63 -13.13 11.78
C ASN A 184 -4.14 -13.02 11.48
N PRO A 185 -4.52 -12.56 10.27
CA PRO A 185 -5.92 -12.35 9.88
C PRO A 185 -6.72 -13.64 9.67
N GLY A 186 -6.07 -14.80 9.77
CA GLY A 186 -6.67 -16.11 9.49
C GLY A 186 -5.65 -17.23 9.53
N ALA A 187 -6.14 -18.47 9.53
CA ALA A 187 -5.32 -19.67 9.59
C ALA A 187 -4.46 -19.86 8.33
N GLY A 188 -4.95 -19.45 7.16
CA GLY A 188 -4.22 -19.53 5.91
C GLY A 188 -3.10 -18.50 5.77
N ALA A 189 -3.07 -17.45 6.59
CA ALA A 189 -2.01 -16.44 6.56
C ALA A 189 -0.64 -17.04 6.90
N ARG A 190 -0.55 -17.93 7.91
CA ARG A 190 0.70 -18.66 8.17
C ARG A 190 1.15 -19.48 6.97
N CYS A 191 0.19 -19.98 6.18
CA CYS A 191 0.43 -20.80 5.00
C CYS A 191 0.87 -20.00 3.78
N GLU A 192 0.86 -18.67 3.83
CA GLU A 192 1.56 -17.83 2.85
C GLU A 192 3.09 -17.92 3.03
N GLY A 193 3.57 -18.53 4.12
CA GLY A 193 4.96 -18.92 4.34
C GLY A 193 5.93 -17.78 4.57
N GLU A 194 5.44 -16.58 4.88
CA GLU A 194 6.26 -15.48 5.36
C GLU A 194 6.48 -15.61 6.88
N ASP A 195 7.73 -15.56 7.34
CA ASP A 195 8.10 -15.44 8.75
C ASP A 195 8.66 -14.04 9.04
N TRP A 196 7.76 -13.07 9.13
CA TRP A 196 8.14 -11.66 9.26
C TRP A 196 8.98 -11.37 10.50
N ALA A 197 8.70 -12.04 11.62
CA ALA A 197 9.46 -11.87 12.86
C ALA A 197 10.93 -12.31 12.72
N THR A 198 11.22 -13.26 11.82
CA THR A 198 12.58 -13.65 11.45
C THR A 198 13.18 -12.67 10.44
N LEU A 199 12.43 -12.33 9.39
CA LEU A 199 12.88 -11.41 8.33
C LEU A 199 13.22 -10.01 8.86
N SER A 200 12.46 -9.49 9.82
CA SER A 200 12.70 -8.18 10.47
C SER A 200 14.09 -8.05 11.10
N LYS A 201 14.71 -9.18 11.47
CA LYS A 201 16.02 -9.22 12.13
C LYS A 201 17.21 -9.19 11.16
N PHE A 202 16.99 -9.19 9.84
CA PHE A 202 18.08 -9.21 8.88
C PHE A 202 18.99 -7.99 8.98
N ASP A 203 20.29 -8.16 9.17
CA ASP A 203 21.24 -7.04 9.19
C ASP A 203 21.28 -6.27 7.85
N SER A 204 20.81 -6.89 6.78
CA SER A 204 20.74 -6.31 5.45
C SER A 204 19.56 -5.35 5.24
N ILE A 205 18.69 -5.13 6.23
CA ILE A 205 17.56 -4.17 6.16
C ILE A 205 17.62 -3.10 7.25
N ASP A 206 17.20 -1.88 6.90
CA ASP A 206 17.21 -0.70 7.78
C ASP A 206 15.82 -0.37 8.33
N ALA A 207 14.76 -0.82 7.65
CA ALA A 207 13.38 -0.64 8.06
C ALA A 207 12.58 -1.93 7.86
N THR A 208 11.50 -2.05 8.61
CA THR A 208 10.53 -3.14 8.52
C THR A 208 9.21 -2.61 8.01
N VAL A 209 8.49 -3.42 7.24
CA VAL A 209 7.28 -2.98 6.56
C VAL A 209 6.17 -4.01 6.69
N VAL A 210 4.92 -3.53 6.73
CA VAL A 210 3.70 -4.37 6.81
C VAL A 210 2.62 -3.82 5.90
N HIS A 211 1.75 -4.69 5.43
CA HIS A 211 0.59 -4.35 4.60
C HIS A 211 -0.67 -4.88 5.28
N VAL A 212 -1.70 -4.05 5.39
CA VAL A 212 -2.92 -4.43 6.11
C VAL A 212 -4.17 -4.09 5.32
N TYR A 213 -4.87 -5.13 4.89
CA TYR A 213 -6.11 -5.01 4.11
C TYR A 213 -7.22 -5.88 4.67
N GLU A 214 -8.46 -5.40 4.55
CA GLU A 214 -9.64 -6.18 4.94
C GLU A 214 -9.74 -7.48 4.13
N ARG A 215 -9.31 -7.47 2.86
CA ARG A 215 -9.35 -8.64 1.99
C ARG A 215 -8.50 -9.81 2.49
N GLN A 216 -7.55 -9.55 3.40
CA GLN A 216 -6.72 -10.58 4.03
C GLN A 216 -7.49 -11.31 5.15
N MET A 217 -8.58 -10.74 5.67
CA MET A 217 -9.38 -11.35 6.75
C MET A 217 -10.06 -12.64 6.27
N GLU A 218 -9.70 -13.75 6.91
CA GLU A 218 -10.31 -15.04 6.64
C GLU A 218 -11.51 -15.27 7.59
N SER A 219 -12.36 -16.23 7.22
CA SER A 219 -13.35 -16.77 8.15
C SER A 219 -12.64 -17.52 9.28
N VAL A 220 -13.12 -17.37 10.51
CA VAL A 220 -12.46 -17.95 11.70
C VAL A 220 -13.44 -18.68 12.61
N PRO A 221 -13.00 -19.73 13.35
CA PRO A 221 -13.87 -20.49 14.24
C PRO A 221 -14.35 -19.63 15.44
N PRO A 222 -15.37 -20.08 16.20
CA PRO A 222 -16.07 -21.36 16.10
C PRO A 222 -17.20 -21.40 15.06
N LYS A 223 -17.57 -20.26 14.47
CA LYS A 223 -18.68 -20.16 13.50
C LYS A 223 -18.23 -19.96 12.06
N TRP A 224 -16.93 -19.80 11.80
CA TRP A 224 -16.37 -19.53 10.46
C TRP A 224 -16.99 -18.31 9.80
N ASN A 225 -17.24 -17.27 10.59
CA ASN A 225 -17.77 -16.01 10.11
C ASN A 225 -16.62 -15.10 9.67
N LYS A 226 -16.84 -14.39 8.57
CA LYS A 226 -15.94 -13.30 8.17
C LYS A 226 -16.10 -12.14 9.16
N CYS A 227 -14.96 -11.57 9.54
CA CYS A 227 -14.88 -10.35 10.32
C CYS A 227 -15.65 -9.22 9.63
N ASP A 228 -16.52 -8.52 10.37
CA ASP A 228 -17.16 -7.31 9.87
C ASP A 228 -16.20 -6.10 9.95
N PHE A 229 -16.68 -4.92 9.57
CA PHE A 229 -15.85 -3.71 9.56
C PHE A 229 -15.29 -3.35 10.95
N ASP A 230 -16.10 -3.48 12.00
CA ASP A 230 -15.70 -3.10 13.37
C ASP A 230 -14.68 -4.08 13.93
N CYS A 231 -14.90 -5.36 13.64
CA CYS A 231 -13.94 -6.42 13.88
C CYS A 231 -12.62 -6.14 13.12
N PHE A 232 -12.67 -5.72 11.85
CA PHE A 232 -11.47 -5.43 11.06
C PHE A 232 -10.68 -4.24 11.62
N CYS A 233 -11.35 -3.18 12.05
CA CYS A 233 -10.71 -2.05 12.72
C CYS A 233 -10.00 -2.49 14.02
N ASN A 234 -10.62 -3.36 14.82
CA ASN A 234 -9.99 -3.91 16.01
C ASN A 234 -8.78 -4.81 15.67
N TYR A 235 -8.93 -5.69 14.67
CA TYR A 235 -7.83 -6.50 14.15
C TYR A 235 -6.65 -5.63 13.70
N MET A 236 -6.89 -4.56 12.93
CA MET A 236 -5.83 -3.69 12.41
C MET A 236 -4.97 -3.13 13.55
N ILE A 237 -5.59 -2.64 14.63
CA ILE A 237 -4.85 -2.12 15.79
C ILE A 237 -4.10 -3.23 16.53
N GLN A 238 -4.69 -4.42 16.70
CA GLN A 238 -4.02 -5.57 17.31
C GLN A 238 -2.80 -6.03 16.49
N TYR A 239 -2.98 -6.15 15.18
CA TYR A 239 -1.93 -6.55 14.24
C TYR A 239 -0.79 -5.53 14.23
N LEU A 240 -1.10 -4.23 14.12
CA LEU A 240 -0.08 -3.19 14.23
C LEU A 240 0.62 -3.20 15.59
N SER A 241 -0.10 -3.42 16.70
CA SER A 241 0.47 -3.44 18.05
C SER A 241 1.52 -4.54 18.22
N ILE A 242 1.28 -5.75 17.70
CA ILE A 242 2.27 -6.83 17.80
C ILE A 242 3.51 -6.54 16.92
N HIS A 243 3.33 -5.97 15.73
CA HIS A 243 4.43 -5.58 14.85
C HIS A 243 5.27 -4.44 15.45
N GLN A 244 4.61 -3.47 16.08
CA GLN A 244 5.26 -2.40 16.84
C GLN A 244 6.07 -2.96 18.01
N ARG A 245 5.53 -3.96 18.73
CA ARG A 245 6.29 -4.59 19.82
C ARG A 245 7.53 -5.33 19.32
N ILE A 246 7.38 -6.16 18.28
CA ILE A 246 8.50 -6.91 17.70
C ILE A 246 9.58 -5.94 17.18
N THR A 247 9.18 -4.84 16.55
CA THR A 247 10.14 -3.86 15.98
C THR A 247 10.82 -3.01 17.04
N ALA A 248 10.14 -2.70 18.15
CA ALA A 248 10.77 -2.10 19.31
C ALA A 248 11.89 -3.00 19.87
N ASP A 249 11.66 -4.32 19.94
CA ASP A 249 12.66 -5.28 20.41
C ASP A 249 13.83 -5.44 19.41
N VAL A 250 13.55 -5.34 18.09
CA VAL A 250 14.57 -5.42 17.03
C VAL A 250 15.37 -4.11 16.88
N GLY A 251 14.80 -2.97 17.29
CA GLY A 251 15.44 -1.65 17.18
C GLY A 251 15.41 -1.06 15.76
N LYS A 252 14.43 -1.45 14.93
CA LYS A 252 14.25 -0.92 13.57
C LYS A 252 12.89 -0.23 13.42
N PRO A 253 12.78 0.81 12.58
CA PRO A 253 11.51 1.47 12.33
C PRO A 253 10.52 0.55 11.60
N LEU A 254 9.24 0.77 11.86
CA LEU A 254 8.11 0.13 11.19
C LEU A 254 7.40 1.13 10.27
N ILE A 255 7.09 0.71 9.06
CA ILE A 255 6.25 1.45 8.11
C ILE A 255 5.07 0.56 7.70
N MET A 256 3.84 1.04 7.85
CA MET A 256 2.71 0.38 7.19
C MET A 256 2.63 0.92 5.76
N GLU A 257 3.31 0.25 4.83
CA GLU A 257 3.54 0.80 3.49
C GLU A 257 2.39 0.51 2.50
N GLU A 258 1.39 -0.26 2.93
CA GLU A 258 0.11 -0.39 2.25
C GLU A 258 -1.05 -0.62 3.23
N TYR A 259 -2.14 0.13 3.04
CA TYR A 259 -3.45 -0.16 3.62
C TYR A 259 -4.56 0.47 2.80
N GLY A 260 -5.78 -0.04 2.93
CA GLY A 260 -6.93 0.57 2.26
C GLY A 260 -8.24 -0.19 2.50
N LEU A 261 -9.33 0.38 2.02
CA LEU A 261 -10.66 -0.22 2.09
C LEU A 261 -11.36 -0.13 0.73
N ILE A 262 -11.72 -1.27 0.16
CA ILE A 262 -12.23 -1.37 -1.22
C ILE A 262 -13.68 -0.89 -1.36
N LEU A 263 -13.95 -0.04 -2.34
CA LEU A 263 -15.28 0.33 -2.80
C LEU A 263 -15.69 -0.52 -4.02
N PRO A 264 -17.00 -0.74 -4.25
CA PRO A 264 -18.14 -0.37 -3.41
C PRO A 264 -18.46 -1.40 -2.33
N GLN A 265 -17.57 -2.37 -2.05
CA GLN A 265 -17.80 -3.40 -1.03
C GLN A 265 -17.99 -2.80 0.37
N TYR A 266 -17.22 -1.76 0.67
CA TYR A 266 -17.39 -0.92 1.86
C TYR A 266 -17.98 0.44 1.47
N THR A 267 -18.33 1.27 2.45
CA THR A 267 -18.82 2.63 2.21
C THR A 267 -17.70 3.67 2.28
N ILE A 268 -17.96 4.85 1.72
CA ILE A 268 -17.05 6.00 1.82
C ILE A 268 -16.84 6.38 3.29
N GLU A 269 -17.90 6.32 4.12
CA GLU A 269 -17.83 6.59 5.55
C GLU A 269 -16.91 5.61 6.29
N GLN A 270 -17.00 4.32 5.96
CA GLN A 270 -16.11 3.30 6.52
C GLN A 270 -14.65 3.55 6.11
N ARG A 271 -14.40 3.97 4.86
CA ARG A 271 -13.05 4.35 4.43
C ARG A 271 -12.50 5.54 5.22
N VAL A 272 -13.32 6.57 5.48
CA VAL A 272 -12.91 7.72 6.33
C VAL A 272 -12.55 7.25 7.74
N ILE A 273 -13.36 6.36 8.33
CA ILE A 273 -13.12 5.78 9.65
C ILE A 273 -11.78 5.04 9.70
N LEU A 274 -11.50 4.21 8.69
CA LEU A 274 -10.23 3.48 8.61
C LEU A 274 -9.03 4.43 8.54
N PHE A 275 -9.10 5.47 7.71
CA PHE A 275 -8.03 6.46 7.59
C PHE A 275 -7.81 7.22 8.89
N GLN A 276 -8.88 7.58 9.60
CA GLN A 276 -8.76 8.24 10.90
C GLN A 276 -8.15 7.30 11.95
N LEU A 277 -8.53 6.02 11.97
CA LEU A 277 -7.97 5.03 12.88
C LEU A 277 -6.45 4.88 12.69
N VAL A 278 -6.00 4.81 11.43
CA VAL A 278 -4.59 4.71 11.08
C VAL A 278 -3.84 5.99 11.45
N ALA A 279 -4.41 7.16 11.18
CA ALA A 279 -3.83 8.45 11.55
C ALA A 279 -3.66 8.58 13.07
N ASP A 280 -4.68 8.18 13.85
CA ASP A 280 -4.62 8.17 15.32
C ASP A 280 -3.56 7.21 15.85
N ASN A 281 -3.42 6.01 15.25
CA ASN A 281 -2.40 5.06 15.67
C ASN A 281 -1.00 5.63 15.42
N LEU A 282 -0.74 6.18 14.24
CA LEU A 282 0.54 6.84 13.96
C LEU A 282 0.76 8.03 14.89
N GLU A 283 -0.30 8.76 15.23
CA GLU A 283 -0.24 9.85 16.19
C GLU A 283 0.22 9.40 17.58
N TRP A 284 -0.40 8.34 18.07
CA TRP A 284 -0.04 7.71 19.32
C TRP A 284 1.42 7.24 19.31
N MET A 285 1.87 6.59 18.23
CA MET A 285 3.23 6.07 18.14
C MET A 285 4.29 7.16 18.21
N LYS A 286 4.08 8.28 17.52
CA LYS A 286 5.01 9.41 17.60
C LYS A 286 4.96 10.12 18.97
N LYS A 287 3.79 10.27 19.60
CA LYS A 287 3.67 10.86 20.96
C LYS A 287 4.35 10.01 22.03
N THR A 288 4.38 8.70 21.84
CA THR A 288 4.96 7.74 22.79
C THR A 288 6.37 7.29 22.43
N ASN A 289 6.97 7.88 21.38
CA ASN A 289 8.28 7.51 20.86
C ASN A 289 8.41 6.01 20.56
N GLY A 290 7.36 5.41 20.01
CA GLY A 290 7.42 4.02 19.57
C GLY A 290 7.81 3.88 18.09
N PRO A 291 7.98 2.64 17.61
CA PRO A 291 8.80 2.37 16.43
C PRO A 291 8.12 2.58 15.08
N MET A 292 6.80 2.84 15.04
CA MET A 292 6.11 3.07 13.78
C MET A 292 6.28 4.51 13.31
N MET A 293 6.93 4.67 12.15
CA MET A 293 7.40 5.96 11.63
C MET A 293 6.62 6.44 10.41
N GLY A 294 5.80 5.60 9.79
CA GLY A 294 5.06 5.97 8.60
C GLY A 294 3.87 5.05 8.28
N VAL A 295 2.93 5.61 7.52
CA VAL A 295 1.77 4.93 6.95
C VAL A 295 1.59 5.38 5.50
N MET A 296 1.19 4.48 4.63
CA MET A 296 0.99 4.75 3.21
C MET A 296 -0.26 4.02 2.75
N PHE A 297 -1.23 4.77 2.24
CA PHE A 297 -2.46 4.19 1.74
C PHE A 297 -2.29 3.74 0.30
N TRP A 298 -2.92 2.63 -0.05
CA TRP A 298 -3.16 2.21 -1.42
C TRP A 298 -4.53 2.74 -1.86
N ASN A 299 -4.64 3.55 -2.91
CA ASN A 299 -3.54 4.28 -3.58
C ASN A 299 -4.00 5.69 -3.99
N ALA A 300 -3.04 6.58 -4.28
CA ALA A 300 -3.32 7.95 -4.67
C ALA A 300 -3.57 8.07 -6.18
N ALA A 301 -4.64 8.79 -6.55
CA ALA A 301 -5.03 9.00 -7.94
C ALA A 301 -5.41 10.46 -8.21
N ILE A 302 -5.38 10.86 -9.48
CA ILE A 302 -5.97 12.12 -9.96
C ILE A 302 -6.63 11.88 -11.33
N GLY A 303 -7.57 12.74 -11.72
CA GLY A 303 -8.23 12.68 -13.01
C GLY A 303 -9.04 11.40 -13.23
N ASN A 304 -9.05 10.94 -14.48
CA ASN A 304 -9.75 9.75 -14.94
C ASN A 304 -8.74 8.62 -15.19
N VAL A 305 -8.46 7.83 -14.16
CA VAL A 305 -7.51 6.70 -14.20
C VAL A 305 -8.22 5.42 -13.79
N TRP A 306 -7.62 4.28 -14.12
CA TRP A 306 -8.12 2.97 -13.69
C TRP A 306 -8.29 2.92 -12.17
N ASP A 307 -9.37 2.28 -11.73
CA ASP A 307 -9.80 2.25 -10.33
C ASP A 307 -10.10 0.81 -9.91
N ASP A 308 -9.21 0.26 -9.09
CA ASP A 308 -9.34 -1.07 -8.48
C ASP A 308 -10.29 -1.08 -7.27
N GLY A 309 -10.92 0.05 -7.00
CA GLY A 309 -11.77 0.29 -5.86
C GLY A 309 -11.02 0.85 -4.67
N TYR A 310 -9.70 1.11 -4.72
CA TYR A 310 -8.92 1.70 -3.62
C TYR A 310 -8.50 3.15 -3.85
N ASN A 311 -8.75 3.72 -5.04
CA ASN A 311 -8.31 5.08 -5.35
C ASN A 311 -8.81 6.10 -4.31
N VAL A 312 -7.87 6.88 -3.78
CA VAL A 312 -8.10 8.14 -3.09
C VAL A 312 -7.74 9.25 -4.08
N TYR A 313 -8.75 9.86 -4.66
CA TYR A 313 -8.56 10.95 -5.61
C TYR A 313 -8.15 12.23 -4.89
N LEU A 314 -6.91 12.68 -5.11
CA LEU A 314 -6.36 13.87 -4.44
C LEU A 314 -6.92 15.18 -5.02
N ASP A 315 -7.50 15.13 -6.21
CA ASP A 315 -8.20 16.26 -6.85
C ASP A 315 -9.71 16.27 -6.55
N ALA A 316 -10.19 15.44 -5.63
CA ALA A 316 -11.60 15.41 -5.20
C ALA A 316 -11.95 16.56 -4.21
N PRO A 317 -13.24 16.85 -3.99
CA PRO A 317 -13.66 17.81 -2.98
C PRO A 317 -13.18 17.45 -1.58
N ILE A 318 -12.57 18.41 -0.89
CA ILE A 318 -12.08 18.22 0.49
C ILE A 318 -13.24 18.09 1.48
N TYR A 319 -14.33 18.82 1.28
CA TYR A 319 -15.45 18.84 2.22
C TYR A 319 -16.64 18.07 1.66
N LYS A 320 -17.39 17.38 2.54
CA LYS A 320 -18.67 16.80 2.15
C LYS A 320 -19.60 17.91 1.60
N PRO A 321 -20.34 17.65 0.51
CA PRO A 321 -21.35 18.58 0.02
C PRO A 321 -22.34 18.88 1.14
N LYS A 322 -22.62 20.16 1.40
CA LYS A 322 -23.71 20.52 2.31
C LYS A 322 -25.03 20.08 1.65
N PRO A 323 -25.96 19.43 2.39
CA PRO A 323 -27.28 19.16 1.86
C PRO A 323 -27.90 20.44 1.34
N SER A 324 -28.30 20.46 0.08
CA SER A 324 -29.06 21.59 -0.46
C SER A 324 -30.38 21.70 0.33
N PRO A 325 -30.80 22.90 0.74
CA PRO A 325 -32.13 23.08 1.30
C PRO A 325 -33.16 22.51 0.32
N PRO A 326 -34.22 21.84 0.79
CA PRO A 326 -35.29 21.40 -0.09
C PRO A 326 -35.76 22.62 -0.89
N VAL A 327 -35.70 22.51 -2.22
CA VAL A 327 -36.19 23.56 -3.12
C VAL A 327 -37.67 23.72 -2.79
N ALA A 328 -38.02 24.81 -2.12
CA ALA A 328 -39.41 25.18 -1.94
C ALA A 328 -39.99 25.33 -3.34
N THR A 329 -40.90 24.42 -3.72
CA THR A 329 -41.67 24.53 -4.95
C THR A 329 -42.44 25.84 -4.89
N ALA A 330 -41.93 26.86 -5.59
CA ALA A 330 -42.61 28.14 -5.71
C ALA A 330 -43.96 27.87 -6.37
N ALA A 331 -45.05 28.25 -5.69
CA ALA A 331 -46.39 28.22 -6.27
C ALA A 331 -46.40 29.01 -7.60
N PRO A 332 -47.12 28.55 -8.63
CA PRO A 332 -47.12 29.21 -9.93
C PRO A 332 -47.69 30.64 -9.77
N LYS A 333 -46.86 31.65 -10.05
CA LYS A 333 -47.33 33.04 -10.13
C LYS A 333 -48.14 33.23 -11.41
N PRO A 334 -49.29 33.94 -11.36
CA PRO A 334 -50.08 34.25 -12.54
C PRO A 334 -49.37 35.27 -13.43
N THR A 335 -49.53 35.11 -14.73
CA THR A 335 -48.94 35.93 -15.80
C THR A 335 -49.59 37.31 -15.89
N SER A 336 -48.78 38.38 -15.81
CA SER A 336 -49.15 39.71 -16.31
C SER A 336 -47.95 40.56 -16.72
N ALA A 337 -48.03 41.04 -17.98
CA ALA A 337 -47.45 42.19 -18.70
C ALA A 337 -46.22 43.00 -18.20
N PRO A 338 -45.41 43.57 -19.13
CA PRO A 338 -44.10 44.15 -18.83
C PRO A 338 -44.18 45.64 -18.45
N GLY A 339 -43.38 46.06 -17.48
CA GLY A 339 -43.19 47.47 -17.18
C GLY A 339 -42.09 47.75 -16.17
N GLY A 340 -41.16 48.64 -16.55
CA GLY A 340 -40.41 49.52 -15.64
C GLY A 340 -39.18 48.91 -14.97
N GLY A 341 -38.02 49.52 -15.23
CA GLY A 341 -36.73 49.06 -14.70
C GLY A 341 -36.43 49.51 -13.27
N SER A 342 -35.30 49.03 -12.73
CA SER A 342 -34.31 49.80 -11.95
C SER A 342 -33.24 48.90 -11.31
N THR A 343 -31.99 49.38 -11.40
CA THR A 343 -30.80 49.19 -10.54
C THR A 343 -30.26 47.78 -10.22
N PRO A 344 -28.98 47.48 -10.53
CA PRO A 344 -28.32 46.27 -10.05
C PRO A 344 -27.84 46.45 -8.60
N SER A 345 -28.26 45.53 -7.72
CA SER A 345 -27.60 45.26 -6.43
C SER A 345 -26.34 44.43 -6.67
N PRO A 346 -25.30 44.53 -5.81
CA PRO A 346 -24.06 43.80 -6.01
C PRO A 346 -24.29 42.31 -5.80
N THR A 347 -24.14 41.53 -6.87
CA THR A 347 -24.15 40.08 -6.83
C THR A 347 -22.93 39.59 -6.04
N SER A 348 -23.20 38.93 -4.93
CA SER A 348 -22.26 38.01 -4.29
C SER A 348 -21.76 37.01 -5.34
N ALA A 349 -20.44 36.91 -5.49
CA ALA A 349 -19.80 35.97 -6.39
C ALA A 349 -20.30 34.54 -6.08
N PRO A 350 -20.76 33.76 -7.08
CA PRO A 350 -21.02 32.35 -6.88
C PRO A 350 -19.68 31.66 -6.65
N SER A 351 -19.56 30.95 -5.52
CA SER A 351 -18.54 29.92 -5.34
C SER A 351 -18.78 28.84 -6.40
N THR A 352 -18.18 28.97 -7.57
CA THR A 352 -18.14 27.89 -8.56
C THR A 352 -17.19 26.83 -8.05
N ALA A 353 -17.70 25.91 -7.23
CA ALA A 353 -17.02 24.63 -7.07
C ALA A 353 -16.88 24.04 -8.48
N GLN A 354 -15.65 23.84 -8.93
CA GLN A 354 -15.39 23.12 -10.17
C GLN A 354 -16.11 21.77 -10.08
N PRO A 355 -16.85 21.36 -11.13
CA PRO A 355 -17.47 20.04 -11.13
C PRO A 355 -16.37 18.99 -10.98
N GLU A 356 -16.66 17.95 -10.19
CA GLU A 356 -15.72 16.85 -9.98
C GLU A 356 -15.35 16.23 -11.34
N PRO A 357 -14.06 15.92 -11.58
CA PRO A 357 -13.65 15.22 -12.80
C PRO A 357 -14.45 13.92 -12.99
N GLU A 358 -14.75 13.59 -14.24
CA GLU A 358 -15.30 12.28 -14.57
C GLU A 358 -14.32 11.19 -14.13
N ARG A 359 -14.79 10.21 -13.35
CA ARG A 359 -13.99 9.11 -12.82
C ARG A 359 -14.25 7.84 -13.61
N ALA A 360 -13.24 6.99 -13.73
CA ALA A 360 -13.43 5.66 -14.30
C ALA A 360 -14.41 4.86 -13.42
N ALA A 361 -15.12 3.92 -14.03
CA ALA A 361 -15.89 2.97 -13.27
C ALA A 361 -14.95 2.13 -12.40
N ILE A 362 -15.36 1.87 -11.16
CA ILE A 362 -14.64 0.96 -10.28
C ILE A 362 -14.71 -0.45 -10.86
N VAL A 363 -13.55 -1.01 -11.15
CA VAL A 363 -13.38 -2.41 -11.54
C VAL A 363 -12.60 -3.06 -10.41
N ALA A 364 -13.33 -3.48 -9.37
CA ALA A 364 -12.75 -4.12 -8.20
C ALA A 364 -11.83 -5.26 -8.65
N ASN A 365 -10.52 -5.10 -8.43
CA ASN A 365 -9.55 -6.11 -8.81
C ASN A 365 -9.75 -7.31 -7.88
N THR A 366 -10.26 -8.39 -8.43
CA THR A 366 -10.19 -9.70 -7.77
C THR A 366 -8.90 -10.35 -8.25
N GLU A 367 -7.85 -10.22 -7.46
CA GLU A 367 -6.57 -10.90 -7.74
C GLU A 367 -6.87 -12.38 -8.00
N THR A 368 -6.57 -12.84 -9.22
CA THR A 368 -6.80 -14.23 -9.56
C THR A 368 -5.68 -15.06 -8.94
N LEU A 369 -6.01 -15.77 -7.87
CA LEU A 369 -5.11 -16.68 -7.19
C LEU A 369 -4.90 -17.91 -8.08
N THR A 370 -3.72 -17.99 -8.72
CA THR A 370 -3.31 -19.13 -9.56
C THR A 370 -2.69 -20.23 -8.70
N ASP A 371 -2.55 -21.45 -9.24
CA ASP A 371 -1.81 -22.53 -8.59
C ASP A 371 -0.35 -22.14 -8.24
N PHE A 372 0.24 -21.20 -9.01
CA PHE A 372 1.56 -20.65 -8.72
C PHE A 372 1.58 -19.82 -7.42
N LEU A 373 0.51 -19.05 -7.18
CA LEU A 373 0.38 -18.12 -6.05
C LEU A 373 -0.29 -18.75 -4.83
N ARG A 374 -1.15 -19.75 -4.99
CA ARG A 374 -1.80 -20.51 -3.91
C ARG A 374 -2.06 -21.96 -4.35
N GLY A 375 -0.98 -22.72 -4.49
CA GLY A 375 -1.02 -24.13 -4.89
C GLY A 375 -1.57 -25.08 -3.81
N PRO A 376 -1.67 -26.39 -4.13
CA PRO A 376 -2.30 -27.39 -3.27
C PRO A 376 -1.60 -27.55 -1.91
N GLN A 377 -0.29 -27.29 -1.81
CA GLN A 377 0.42 -27.33 -0.52
C GLN A 377 -0.07 -26.23 0.44
N ARG A 378 -0.25 -24.99 -0.05
CA ARG A 378 -0.82 -23.88 0.75
C ARG A 378 -2.25 -24.21 1.17
N ALA A 379 -3.06 -24.77 0.27
CA ALA A 379 -4.43 -25.16 0.57
C ALA A 379 -4.50 -26.21 1.69
N ALA A 380 -3.71 -27.28 1.58
CA ALA A 380 -3.64 -28.33 2.60
C ALA A 380 -3.14 -27.79 3.95
N CYS A 381 -2.14 -26.90 3.95
CA CYS A 381 -1.68 -26.22 5.16
C CYS A 381 -2.82 -25.41 5.81
N ALA A 382 -3.59 -24.67 5.02
CA ALA A 382 -4.65 -23.82 5.56
C ALA A 382 -5.81 -24.65 6.15
N GLU A 383 -6.15 -25.79 5.52
CA GLU A 383 -7.15 -26.72 6.03
C GLU A 383 -6.71 -27.37 7.37
N ASP A 384 -5.45 -27.77 7.48
CA ASP A 384 -4.89 -28.28 8.73
C ASP A 384 -4.85 -27.20 9.83
N ALA A 385 -4.37 -26.00 9.48
CA ALA A 385 -4.31 -24.87 10.40
C ALA A 385 -5.70 -24.49 10.94
N ALA A 386 -6.71 -24.52 10.09
CA ALA A 386 -8.09 -24.20 10.43
C ALA A 386 -8.65 -25.05 11.59
N ALA A 387 -8.17 -26.28 11.78
CA ALA A 387 -8.70 -27.20 12.81
C ALA A 387 -8.38 -26.76 14.25
N TRP A 388 -7.34 -25.95 14.45
CA TRP A 388 -6.87 -25.52 15.78
C TRP A 388 -6.73 -24.00 15.92
N TRP A 389 -6.97 -23.25 14.84
CA TRP A 389 -6.75 -21.80 14.81
C TRP A 389 -7.68 -21.03 15.75
N LEU A 390 -7.10 -20.22 16.64
CA LEU A 390 -7.85 -19.31 17.52
C LEU A 390 -7.19 -17.93 17.50
N PRO A 391 -7.68 -17.01 16.66
CA PRO A 391 -7.03 -15.71 16.50
C PRO A 391 -7.36 -14.78 17.68
N VAL A 392 -6.35 -14.05 18.15
CA VAL A 392 -6.43 -13.14 19.32
C VAL A 392 -7.54 -12.11 19.18
N TRP A 393 -7.71 -11.56 17.97
CA TRP A 393 -8.67 -10.49 17.68
C TRP A 393 -10.14 -10.94 17.74
N THR A 394 -10.43 -12.24 17.89
CA THR A 394 -11.80 -12.73 18.16
C THR A 394 -12.17 -12.69 19.64
N ALA A 395 -11.19 -12.49 20.52
CA ALA A 395 -11.45 -12.46 21.95
C ALA A 395 -12.02 -11.09 22.37
N GLY A 396 -13.07 -11.08 23.19
CA GLY A 396 -13.70 -9.82 23.62
C GLY A 396 -12.74 -8.87 24.37
N TRP A 397 -11.74 -9.41 25.08
CA TRP A 397 -10.74 -8.61 25.78
C TRP A 397 -9.75 -7.90 24.83
N ALA A 398 -9.67 -8.35 23.57
CA ALA A 398 -8.82 -7.76 22.54
C ALA A 398 -9.53 -6.61 21.78
N GLN A 399 -10.80 -6.33 22.06
CA GLN A 399 -11.50 -5.18 21.47
C GLN A 399 -11.07 -3.89 22.17
N THR A 400 -10.30 -3.06 21.46
CA THR A 400 -9.72 -1.82 22.00
C THR A 400 -10.20 -0.56 21.28
N VAL A 401 -10.93 -0.70 20.17
CA VAL A 401 -11.38 0.43 19.35
C VAL A 401 -12.82 0.80 19.69
N ASP A 402 -13.03 2.03 20.16
CA ASP A 402 -14.37 2.61 20.34
C ASP A 402 -14.92 3.07 18.98
N MET A 403 -15.60 2.16 18.29
CA MET A 403 -16.14 2.40 16.95
C MET A 403 -17.26 3.45 16.94
N ASP A 404 -18.01 3.60 18.02
CA ASP A 404 -19.10 4.58 18.10
C ASP A 404 -18.56 6.00 18.26
N ALA A 405 -17.54 6.18 19.10
CA ALA A 405 -16.82 7.45 19.20
C ALA A 405 -16.14 7.80 17.87
N LEU A 406 -15.53 6.82 17.20
CA LEU A 406 -14.84 7.02 15.92
C LEU A 406 -15.81 7.43 14.82
N ARG A 407 -16.95 6.73 14.67
CA ARG A 407 -18.03 7.11 13.74
C ARG A 407 -18.52 8.53 13.97
N LYS A 408 -18.78 8.89 15.23
CA LYS A 408 -19.24 10.23 15.61
C LYS A 408 -18.23 11.31 15.22
N ARG A 409 -16.94 11.06 15.43
CA ARG A 409 -15.86 12.00 15.06
C ARG A 409 -15.71 12.13 13.54
N CYS A 410 -15.92 11.04 12.79
CA CYS A 410 -15.75 11.00 11.34
C CYS A 410 -17.00 11.40 10.54
N GLN A 411 -18.15 11.64 11.18
CA GLN A 411 -19.45 11.83 10.52
C GLN A 411 -19.43 12.85 9.37
N ASP A 412 -18.72 13.98 9.56
CA ASP A 412 -18.66 15.08 8.59
C ASP A 412 -17.30 15.16 7.85
N SER A 413 -16.45 14.15 8.00
CA SER A 413 -15.09 14.14 7.43
C SER A 413 -15.04 13.39 6.09
N THR A 414 -14.13 13.81 5.22
CA THR A 414 -13.65 13.07 4.05
C THR A 414 -12.26 12.50 4.35
N VAL A 415 -11.78 11.58 3.50
CA VAL A 415 -10.39 11.08 3.58
C VAL A 415 -9.40 12.23 3.45
N LEU A 416 -9.64 13.18 2.54
CA LEU A 416 -8.77 14.34 2.34
C LEU A 416 -8.72 15.26 3.56
N GLN A 417 -9.81 15.40 4.31
CA GLN A 417 -9.80 16.11 5.59
C GLN A 417 -8.96 15.40 6.65
N VAL A 418 -9.02 14.07 6.72
CA VAL A 418 -8.16 13.28 7.61
C VAL A 418 -6.69 13.46 7.25
N LEU A 419 -6.33 13.43 5.95
CA LEU A 419 -4.96 13.69 5.52
C LEU A 419 -4.49 15.09 5.91
N LEU A 420 -5.33 16.12 5.71
CA LEU A 420 -5.01 17.50 6.07
C LEU A 420 -4.85 17.71 7.58
N SER A 421 -5.70 17.08 8.41
CA SER A 421 -5.62 17.22 9.86
C SER A 421 -4.42 16.46 10.43
N ALA A 422 -4.09 15.31 9.86
CA ALA A 422 -2.95 14.52 10.24
C ALA A 422 -1.62 15.17 9.83
N LYS A 423 -1.60 16.02 8.79
CA LYS A 423 -0.35 16.47 8.17
C LYS A 423 0.62 17.17 9.14
N ASP A 424 0.08 18.01 10.03
CA ASP A 424 0.88 18.87 10.91
C ASP A 424 1.51 18.05 12.05
N PHE A 425 0.90 16.92 12.40
CA PHE A 425 1.43 16.04 13.42
C PHE A 425 2.28 14.92 12.80
N VAL A 426 1.78 14.25 11.77
CA VAL A 426 2.42 13.07 11.16
C VAL A 426 3.74 13.47 10.50
N TYR A 427 3.80 14.64 9.85
CA TYR A 427 4.95 15.06 9.03
C TYR A 427 5.76 16.23 9.62
N ALA A 428 5.49 16.68 10.86
CA ALA A 428 6.36 17.64 11.55
C ALA A 428 7.72 17.00 11.88
N SER A 429 8.79 17.72 11.54
CA SER A 429 10.21 17.34 11.69
C SER A 429 10.61 16.91 13.09
#